data_AF-A0AAP4A8M5-F1
#
_entry.id   AF-A0AAP4A8M5-F1
#
_cell.length_a   1.000
_cell.length_b   1.000
_cell.length_c   1.000
_cell.angle_alpha   90.00
_cell.angle_beta   90.00
_cell.angle_gamma   90.00
#
_symmetry.space_group_name_H-M   'P 1'
#
loop_
_entity.id
_entity.type
_entity.pdbx_description
1 polymer ?
#
loop_
_entity_poly.entity_id
_entity_poly.type
_entity_poly.pdbx_seq_one_letter_code
_entity_poly.pdbx_strand_id
1 'polypeptide(L)' 'MKIRKFRPGLKYVFTTKRFKREANRIGLSLDNKRSWFKDCNGIEVNVINSFNGKVKGYDVSPKWCKVVK' A
#
# COMPACT_ATOMS: atom_id res chain seq x y z
N MET A 1 -17.96 4.38 -3.30
CA MET A 1 -16.83 3.41 -3.29
C MET A 1 -16.67 2.81 -1.89
N LYS A 2 -16.60 1.47 -1.74
CA LYS A 2 -16.31 0.86 -0.42
C LYS A 2 -14.87 1.17 -0.01
N ILE A 3 -14.69 1.78 1.16
CA ILE A 3 -13.37 2.05 1.74
C ILE A 3 -12.78 0.75 2.27
N ARG A 4 -11.61 0.36 1.74
CA ARG A 4 -10.87 -0.79 2.25
C ARG A 4 -10.18 -0.40 3.55
N LYS A 5 -10.22 -1.27 4.56
CA LYS A 5 -9.58 -1.06 5.86
C LYS A 5 -8.62 -2.21 6.17
N PHE A 6 -7.55 -1.91 6.89
CA PHE A 6 -6.78 -2.92 7.61
C PHE A 6 -7.68 -3.52 8.69
N ARG A 7 -7.59 -4.83 8.87
CA ARG A 7 -8.37 -5.58 9.85
C ARG A 7 -7.42 -6.20 10.88
N PRO A 8 -7.80 -6.24 12.16
CA PRO A 8 -7.02 -6.91 13.18
C PRO A 8 -6.75 -8.38 12.82
N GLY A 9 -5.58 -8.88 13.19
CA GLY A 9 -5.21 -10.30 13.04
C GLY A 9 -4.85 -10.74 11.62
N LEU A 10 -4.84 -9.85 10.63
CA LEU A 10 -4.38 -10.16 9.28
C LEU A 10 -3.01 -9.54 9.00
N LYS A 11 -2.18 -10.26 8.25
CA LYS A 11 -0.92 -9.73 7.71
C LYS A 11 -1.14 -9.14 6.33
N TYR A 12 -0.42 -8.05 6.06
CA TYR A 12 -0.54 -7.30 4.83
C TYR A 12 0.83 -7.06 4.23
N VAL A 13 0.92 -7.14 2.91
CA VAL A 13 2.13 -6.85 2.15
C VAL A 13 1.83 -5.75 1.14
N PHE A 14 2.70 -4.75 1.06
CA PHE A 14 2.57 -3.70 0.06
C PHE A 14 2.84 -4.25 -1.35
N THR A 15 2.04 -3.83 -2.33
CA THR A 15 2.22 -4.24 -3.72
C THR A 15 2.20 -3.04 -4.67
N THR A 16 3.25 -2.94 -5.47
CA THR A 16 3.36 -1.92 -6.53
C THR A 16 2.22 -2.02 -7.53
N LYS A 17 1.75 -3.24 -7.84
CA LYS A 17 0.62 -3.47 -8.74
C LYS A 17 -0.66 -2.75 -8.27
N ARG A 18 -1.01 -2.87 -6.98
CA ARG A 18 -2.22 -2.21 -6.45
C ARG A 18 -2.03 -0.71 -6.29
N PHE A 19 -0.84 -0.28 -5.89
CA PHE A 19 -0.49 1.13 -5.84
C PHE A 19 -0.63 1.81 -7.21
N LYS A 20 0.03 1.27 -8.25
CA LYS A 20 -0.04 1.79 -9.63
C LYS A 20 -1.47 1.83 -10.17
N ARG A 21 -2.27 0.79 -9.90
CA ARG A 21 -3.68 0.76 -10.31
C ARG A 21 -4.48 1.89 -9.67
N GLU A 22 -4.28 2.15 -8.38
CA GLU A 22 -4.98 3.24 -7.68
C GLU A 22 -4.47 4.61 -8.14
N ALA A 23 -3.15 4.77 -8.30
CA ALA A 23 -2.52 5.99 -8.82
C ALA A 23 -3.06 6.38 -10.20
N ASN A 24 -3.11 5.43 -11.14
CA ASN A 24 -3.71 5.65 -12.46
C ASN A 24 -5.19 6.03 -12.36
N ARG A 25 -5.94 5.41 -11.45
CA ARG A 25 -7.37 5.70 -11.24
C ARG A 25 -7.61 7.12 -10.74
N ILE A 26 -6.69 7.68 -9.97
CA ILE A 26 -6.81 9.03 -9.40
C ILE A 26 -6.01 10.08 -10.20
N GLY A 27 -5.40 9.72 -11.32
CA GLY A 27 -4.59 10.63 -12.13
C GLY A 27 -3.25 11.04 -11.51
N LEU A 28 -2.72 10.25 -10.57
CA LEU A 28 -1.44 10.54 -9.92
C LEU A 28 -0.28 10.21 -10.87
N SER A 29 0.53 11.22 -11.23
CA SER A 29 1.76 11.00 -11.98
C SER A 29 2.79 10.26 -11.11
N LEU A 30 3.24 9.10 -11.56
CA LEU A 30 4.26 8.31 -10.89
C LEU A 30 5.63 8.62 -11.48
N ASP A 31 6.45 9.39 -10.77
CA ASP A 31 7.85 9.55 -11.14
C ASP A 31 8.60 8.23 -10.94
N ASN A 32 9.03 7.62 -12.05
CA ASN A 32 9.72 6.34 -12.10
C ASN A 32 11.17 6.39 -11.61
N LYS A 33 11.78 7.59 -11.46
CA LYS A 33 13.21 7.75 -11.14
C LYS A 33 13.51 7.68 -9.63
N ARG A 34 12.56 8.01 -8.76
CA ARG A 34 12.70 8.01 -7.28
C ARG A 34 11.53 7.32 -6.57
N SER A 35 11.09 6.22 -7.13
CA SER A 35 9.88 5.52 -6.70
C SER A 35 10.10 4.66 -5.45
N TRP A 36 9.95 5.23 -4.26
CA TRP A 36 9.93 4.50 -2.98
C TRP A 36 9.07 3.22 -3.01
N PHE A 37 7.98 3.25 -3.79
CA PHE A 37 7.07 2.12 -3.94
C PHE A 37 7.75 0.88 -4.53
N LYS A 38 8.79 1.03 -5.35
CA LYS A 38 9.56 -0.11 -5.91
C LYS A 38 10.30 -0.84 -4.80
N ASP A 39 10.95 -0.11 -3.91
CA ASP A 39 11.73 -0.65 -2.78
C ASP A 39 10.87 -1.21 -1.65
N CYS A 40 9.57 -0.85 -1.64
CA CYS A 40 8.57 -1.32 -0.68
C CYS A 40 7.80 -2.55 -1.18
N ASN A 41 7.96 -2.95 -2.45
CA ASN A 41 7.21 -4.05 -3.04
C ASN A 41 7.49 -5.37 -2.32
N GLY A 42 6.46 -6.05 -1.86
CA GLY A 42 6.62 -7.34 -1.18
C GLY A 42 6.92 -7.24 0.32
N ILE A 43 7.10 -6.03 0.85
CA ILE A 43 7.40 -5.84 2.28
C ILE A 43 6.12 -5.84 3.11
N GLU A 44 6.20 -6.47 4.28
CA GLU A 44 5.13 -6.48 5.27
C GLU A 44 4.82 -5.06 5.75
N VAL A 45 3.52 -4.77 5.85
CA VAL A 45 3.01 -3.48 6.29
C VAL A 45 2.87 -3.50 7.79
N ASN A 46 3.54 -2.57 8.46
CA ASN A 46 3.26 -2.28 9.85
C ASN A 46 1.92 -1.52 9.94
N VAL A 47 0.86 -2.19 10.35
CA VAL A 47 -0.48 -1.59 10.47
C VAL A 47 -0.52 -0.67 11.69
N ILE A 48 -0.76 0.62 11.46
CA ILE A 48 -0.87 1.62 12.55
C ILE A 48 -2.30 1.73 13.03
N ASN A 49 -3.25 1.77 12.08
CA ASN A 49 -4.68 1.80 12.37
C ASN A 49 -5.48 1.21 11.21
N SER A 50 -6.81 1.27 11.29
CA SER A 50 -7.70 0.70 10.26
C SER A 50 -7.52 1.30 8.85
N PHE A 51 -6.90 2.47 8.71
CA PHE A 51 -6.81 3.20 7.45
C PHE A 51 -5.37 3.40 6.96
N ASN A 52 -4.40 3.36 7.86
CA ASN A 52 -3.00 3.66 7.59
C ASN A 52 -2.09 2.53 8.09
N GLY A 53 -1.06 2.24 7.30
CA GLY A 53 0.07 1.42 7.70
C GLY A 53 1.36 2.06 7.22
N LYS A 54 2.50 1.48 7.55
CA LYS A 54 3.82 1.94 7.11
C LYS A 54 4.66 0.82 6.52
N VAL A 55 5.49 1.19 5.54
CA VAL A 55 6.56 0.35 4.99
C VAL A 55 7.80 1.22 4.83
N LYS A 56 8.93 0.82 5.46
CA LYS A 56 10.20 1.57 5.39
C LYS A 56 10.05 3.08 5.68
N GLY A 57 9.15 3.44 6.60
CA GLY A 57 8.86 4.84 6.95
C GLY A 57 7.81 5.55 6.08
N TYR A 58 7.41 4.98 4.95
CA TYR A 58 6.38 5.53 4.06
C TYR A 58 4.98 5.10 4.47
N ASP A 59 4.02 6.03 4.46
CA ASP A 59 2.61 5.73 4.71
C ASP A 59 2.00 4.96 3.54
N VAL A 60 1.23 3.92 3.87
CA VAL A 60 0.56 3.06 2.90
C VAL A 60 -0.93 2.89 3.20
N SER A 61 -1.72 2.96 2.13
CA SER A 61 -3.15 2.68 2.18
C SER A 61 -3.43 1.16 2.09
N PRO A 62 -4.46 0.64 2.78
CA PRO A 62 -4.90 -0.75 2.64
C PRO A 62 -5.30 -1.13 1.21
N LYS A 63 -5.65 -0.15 0.35
CA LYS A 63 -5.92 -0.41 -1.08
C LYS A 63 -4.68 -0.89 -1.84
N TRP A 64 -3.49 -0.46 -1.41
CA TRP A 64 -2.21 -0.78 -2.05
C TRP A 64 -1.64 -2.13 -1.60
N CYS A 65 -2.26 -2.74 -0.59
CA CYS A 65 -1.73 -3.91 0.12
C CYS A 65 -2.51 -5.18 -0.23
N LYS A 66 -1.84 -6.33 -0.24
CA LYS A 66 -2.41 -7.68 -0.36
C LYS A 66 -2.41 -8.35 1.01
N VAL A 67 -3.49 -9.05 1.36
CA VAL A 67 -3.52 -9.91 2.55
C VAL A 67 -2.68 -11.15 2.27
N VAL A 68 -1.77 -11.47 3.17
CA VAL A 68 -1.02 -12.72 3.20
C VAL A 68 -1.46 -13.46 4.46
N LYS A 69 -1.92 -14.70 4.30
CA LYS A 69 -2.38 -15.55 5.41
C LYS A 69 -1.18 -15.98 6.24
#